data_AF-A0A7C5K5Q2-F1
#
_entry.id   AF-A0A7C5K5Q2-F1
#
_cell.length_a   1.000
_cell.length_b   1.000
_cell.length_c   1.000
_cell.angle_alpha   90.00
_cell.angle_beta   90.00
_cell.angle_gamma   90.00
#
_symmetry.space_group_name_H-M   'P 1'
#
loop_
_entity.id
_entity.type
_entity.pdbx_description
1 polymer ?
#
loop_
_entity_poly.entity_id
_entity_poly.type
_entity_poly.pdbx_seq_one_letter_code
_entity_poly.pdbx_strand_id
1 'polypeptide(L)'
;MYRALRFPENPLIHPGLSDELGHNINGPSLIRVPEWIPERLGRYYLYFAHHQGTHIRLAYADRLGGPWQIYRGGVLRLAETACRHHIASPDVQVMDDRKELVMYFHGVTAAGQRTFRAASRDGLHFVAAPVELGPFYFRVFPHAGAWFAIAKRTDAPGGGVVLRSPDGIQPFKPGPAILPRQRHVAVLKRKDVVQIFFSRGGDCPERILVAEMKLAGDWRSWRPAEPVEVLRPQAEYEGGRLPLRPSEFGAVHTPVGELRDPAIFEEAGRIYLLYTGAGESNICGAELIDDEMSNCGHH
;
A
#
# COMPACT_ATOMS: atom_id res chain seq x y z
N MET A 1 6.39 -14.92 -14.21
CA MET A 1 5.91 -15.24 -12.83
C MET A 1 6.90 -14.64 -11.85
N TYR A 2 6.47 -14.08 -10.72
CA TYR A 2 7.40 -13.46 -9.77
C TYR A 2 7.92 -14.47 -8.75
N ARG A 3 9.25 -14.53 -8.62
CA ARG A 3 9.90 -15.11 -7.44
C ARG A 3 10.26 -13.99 -6.47
N ALA A 4 9.76 -14.07 -5.24
CA ALA A 4 10.03 -13.09 -4.19
C ALA A 4 11.25 -13.49 -3.34
N LEU A 5 12.30 -12.69 -3.37
CA LEU A 5 13.50 -12.83 -2.53
C LEU A 5 13.40 -11.89 -1.33
N ARG A 6 13.10 -12.44 -0.16
CA ARG A 6 13.00 -11.68 1.10
C ARG A 6 14.31 -10.96 1.42
N PHE A 7 14.21 -9.73 1.91
CA PHE A 7 15.36 -9.04 2.46
C PHE A 7 15.90 -9.78 3.70
N PRO A 8 17.23 -9.91 3.84
CA PRO A 8 17.83 -10.54 5.00
C PRO A 8 17.61 -9.73 6.29
N GLU A 9 17.36 -8.42 6.19
CA GLU A 9 17.10 -7.52 7.31
C GLU A 9 15.65 -7.54 7.82
N ASN A 10 14.78 -8.40 7.26
CA ASN A 10 13.40 -8.46 7.71
C ASN A 10 13.29 -8.88 9.20
N PRO A 11 12.31 -8.32 9.94
CA PRO A 11 11.35 -7.28 9.52
C PRO A 11 11.98 -5.88 9.45
N LEU A 12 11.60 -5.08 8.44
CA LEU A 12 12.11 -3.72 8.23
C LEU A 12 11.59 -2.70 9.24
N ILE A 13 10.29 -2.79 9.57
CA ILE A 13 9.66 -1.98 10.61
C ILE A 13 9.02 -2.91 11.62
N HIS A 14 9.43 -2.82 12.89
CA HIS A 14 8.95 -3.67 13.96
C HIS A 14 8.87 -2.89 15.28
N PRO A 15 8.12 -3.37 16.30
CA PRO A 15 7.89 -2.64 17.54
C PRO A 15 9.15 -2.21 18.29
N GLY A 16 10.27 -2.91 18.08
CA GLY A 16 11.55 -2.64 18.74
C GLY A 16 12.32 -1.43 18.18
N LEU A 17 11.86 -0.80 17.08
CA LEU A 17 12.52 0.38 16.53
C LEU A 17 12.22 1.68 17.29
N SER A 18 11.05 1.78 17.92
CA SER A 18 10.61 2.96 18.67
C SER A 18 9.37 2.64 19.49
N ASP A 19 9.31 3.13 20.72
CA ASP A 19 8.17 2.97 21.62
C ASP A 19 6.86 3.55 21.03
N GLU A 20 6.93 4.52 20.11
CA GLU A 20 5.77 5.15 19.47
C GLU A 20 5.03 4.23 18.46
N LEU A 21 5.65 3.12 18.04
CA LEU A 21 5.07 2.20 17.06
C LEU A 21 3.97 1.33 17.64
N GLY A 22 4.12 0.91 18.90
CA GLY A 22 3.26 -0.11 19.49
C GLY A 22 3.31 -1.44 18.71
N HIS A 23 2.24 -2.24 18.81
CA HIS A 23 2.19 -3.61 18.28
C HIS A 23 1.36 -3.78 17.00
N ASN A 24 0.90 -2.68 16.40
CA ASN A 24 0.17 -2.71 15.14
C ASN A 24 0.79 -1.70 14.15
N ILE A 25 1.31 -2.26 13.06
CA ILE A 25 2.17 -1.61 12.06
C ILE A 25 1.72 -2.16 10.71
N ASN A 26 1.13 -1.31 9.87
CA ASN A 26 0.52 -1.75 8.61
C ASN A 26 0.47 -0.65 7.54
N GLY A 27 -0.01 -1.02 6.35
CA GLY A 27 -0.26 -0.09 5.25
C GLY A 27 0.99 0.63 4.74
N PRO A 28 2.07 -0.08 4.36
CA PRO A 28 3.27 0.56 3.82
C PRO A 28 2.98 1.36 2.54
N SER A 29 3.75 2.43 2.34
CA SER A 29 3.85 3.19 1.09
C SER A 29 5.25 3.79 1.02
N LEU A 30 6.04 3.35 0.04
CA LEU A 30 7.44 3.67 -0.08
C LEU A 30 7.70 4.60 -1.27
N ILE A 31 8.50 5.65 -1.05
CA ILE A 31 9.02 6.51 -2.11
C ILE A 31 10.54 6.64 -2.01
N ARG A 32 11.19 6.85 -3.16
CA ARG A 32 12.50 7.51 -3.21
C ARG A 32 12.27 8.99 -2.99
N VAL A 33 13.01 9.60 -2.08
CA VAL A 33 12.85 11.03 -1.78
C VAL A 33 13.35 11.86 -2.98
N PRO A 34 12.48 12.66 -3.62
CA PRO A 34 12.81 13.32 -4.87
C PRO A 34 13.91 14.35 -4.76
N GLU A 35 14.56 14.66 -5.89
CA GLU A 35 15.73 15.53 -5.88
C GLU A 35 15.46 16.97 -5.45
N TRP A 36 14.24 17.43 -5.71
CA TRP A 36 13.77 18.77 -5.39
C TRP A 36 13.46 18.99 -3.90
N ILE A 37 13.55 17.96 -3.05
CA ILE A 37 13.48 18.10 -1.59
C ILE A 37 14.91 18.34 -1.06
N PRO A 38 15.24 19.52 -0.53
CA PRO A 38 16.62 19.87 -0.16
C PRO A 38 17.09 19.20 1.15
N GLU A 39 16.22 19.10 2.16
CA GLU A 39 16.56 18.63 3.51
C GLU A 39 15.99 17.23 3.77
N ARG A 40 16.49 16.26 3.02
CA ARG A 40 16.02 14.87 3.12
C ARG A 40 16.60 14.21 4.36
N LEU A 41 15.77 13.50 5.12
CA LEU A 41 16.22 12.69 6.26
C LEU A 41 17.00 11.45 5.82
N GLY A 42 16.73 10.95 4.60
CA GLY A 42 17.42 9.83 3.97
C GLY A 42 17.01 9.69 2.50
N ARG A 43 17.57 8.71 1.79
CA ARG A 43 17.21 8.46 0.38
C ARG A 43 15.78 7.97 0.17
N TYR A 44 15.19 7.30 1.16
CA TYR A 44 13.88 6.67 1.06
C TYR A 44 12.99 7.04 2.25
N TYR A 45 11.72 7.31 1.96
CA TYR A 45 10.67 7.53 2.95
C TYR A 45 9.63 6.42 2.85
N LEU A 46 9.38 5.75 3.98
CA LEU A 46 8.37 4.73 4.15
C LEU A 46 7.26 5.25 5.06
N TYR A 47 6.10 5.54 4.47
CA TYR A 47 4.89 5.93 5.17
C TYR A 47 4.11 4.68 5.56
N PHE A 48 3.55 4.67 6.76
CA PHE A 48 2.76 3.55 7.27
C PHE A 48 1.86 4.02 8.41
N ALA A 49 1.04 3.13 8.95
CA ALA A 49 0.09 3.49 10.00
C ALA A 49 -0.07 2.38 11.04
N HIS A 50 -0.87 2.71 12.06
CA HIS A 50 -1.53 1.76 12.94
C HIS A 50 -2.99 1.66 12.48
N HIS A 51 -3.58 0.47 12.49
CA HIS A 51 -4.95 0.24 11.98
C HIS A 51 -5.97 1.24 12.54
N GLN A 52 -5.85 1.51 13.84
CA GLN A 52 -6.67 2.43 14.62
C GLN A 52 -5.86 3.64 15.15
N GLY A 53 -4.82 4.04 14.41
CA GLY A 53 -3.91 5.11 14.82
C GLY A 53 -4.45 6.52 14.61
N THR A 54 -3.88 7.48 15.34
CA THR A 54 -4.25 8.90 15.26
C THR A 54 -3.30 9.72 14.37
N HIS A 55 -2.37 9.09 13.66
CA HIS A 55 -1.44 9.77 12.75
C HIS A 55 -0.86 8.80 11.71
N ILE A 56 -0.44 9.33 10.57
CA ILE A 56 0.40 8.64 9.60
C ILE A 56 1.86 8.76 10.05
N ARG A 57 2.55 7.62 10.10
CA ARG A 57 3.93 7.50 10.54
C ARG A 57 4.88 7.54 9.36
N LEU A 58 6.13 7.90 9.64
CA LEU A 58 7.22 7.89 8.67
C LEU A 58 8.43 7.19 9.27
N ALA A 59 9.04 6.32 8.48
CA ALA A 59 10.40 5.86 8.66
C ALA A 59 11.26 6.29 7.47
N TYR A 60 12.55 6.55 7.70
CA TYR A 60 13.49 6.93 6.66
C TYR A 60 14.78 6.11 6.72
N ALA A 61 15.40 5.90 5.56
CA ALA A 61 16.65 5.16 5.42
C ALA A 61 17.39 5.57 4.13
N ASP A 62 18.70 5.30 4.09
CA ASP A 62 19.51 5.46 2.88
C ASP A 62 19.57 4.22 1.99
N ARG A 63 19.08 3.08 2.50
CA ARG A 63 19.02 1.78 1.80
C ARG A 63 17.66 1.15 2.04
N LEU A 64 17.15 0.40 1.06
CA LEU A 64 15.85 -0.29 1.15
C LEU A 64 15.77 -1.31 2.29
N GLY A 65 16.88 -2.02 2.56
CA GLY A 65 17.01 -2.93 3.72
C GLY A 65 17.22 -2.22 5.06
N GLY A 66 17.31 -0.88 5.08
CA GLY A 66 17.60 -0.10 6.28
C GLY A 66 19.10 0.07 6.58
N PRO A 67 19.47 0.44 7.82
CA PRO A 67 18.59 0.57 8.99
C PRO A 67 17.55 1.67 8.80
N TRP A 68 16.32 1.41 9.26
CA TRP A 68 15.21 2.36 9.23
C TRP A 68 15.14 3.15 10.54
N GLN A 69 15.00 4.46 10.43
CA GLN A 69 14.83 5.37 11.57
C GLN A 69 13.40 5.92 11.59
N ILE A 70 12.80 5.99 12.78
CA ILE A 70 11.42 6.49 12.94
C ILE A 70 11.44 8.02 13.08
N TYR A 71 10.68 8.70 12.24
CA TYR A 71 10.39 10.13 12.40
C TYR A 71 9.32 10.30 13.48
N ARG A 72 9.72 10.86 14.62
CA ARG A 72 8.86 11.01 15.80
C ARG A 72 7.63 11.87 15.52
N GLY A 73 6.48 11.45 16.05
CA GLY A 73 5.23 12.20 15.94
C GLY A 73 4.47 12.06 14.61
N GLY A 74 5.07 11.45 13.58
CA GLY A 74 4.44 11.25 12.27
C GLY A 74 4.37 12.51 11.40
N VAL A 75 3.67 12.39 10.26
CA VAL A 75 3.66 13.40 9.18
C VAL A 75 2.27 13.99 8.88
N LEU A 76 1.23 13.39 9.44
CA LEU A 76 -0.16 13.85 9.35
C LEU A 76 -0.92 13.32 10.57
N ARG A 77 -1.52 14.19 11.36
CA ARG A 77 -2.28 13.83 12.57
C ARG A 77 -3.77 13.90 12.29
N LEU A 78 -4.54 13.04 12.95
CA LEU A 78 -6.01 12.99 12.86
C LEU A 78 -6.65 14.36 13.10
N ALA A 79 -6.14 15.11 14.08
CA ALA A 79 -6.63 16.44 14.44
C ALA A 79 -6.45 17.50 13.33
N GLU A 80 -5.62 17.22 12.32
CA GLU A 80 -5.37 18.08 11.16
C GLU A 80 -6.26 17.70 9.97
N THR A 81 -7.24 16.82 10.16
CA THR A 81 -8.11 16.29 9.12
C THR A 81 -9.58 16.46 9.47
N ALA A 82 -10.46 16.29 8.48
CA ALA A 82 -11.91 16.20 8.70
C ALA A 82 -12.37 14.81 9.21
N CYS A 83 -11.44 13.90 9.49
CA CYS A 83 -11.74 12.54 9.92
C CYS A 83 -11.95 12.45 11.44
N ARG A 84 -12.52 11.34 11.88
CA ARG A 84 -12.65 10.97 13.30
C ARG A 84 -12.08 9.58 13.56
N HIS A 85 -11.93 9.23 14.85
CA HIS A 85 -11.40 7.96 15.36
C HIS A 85 -9.97 7.63 14.93
N HIS A 86 -9.72 7.40 13.65
CA HIS A 86 -8.41 7.03 13.12
C HIS A 86 -8.21 7.44 11.66
N ILE A 87 -6.93 7.52 11.26
CA ILE A 87 -6.46 7.64 9.88
C ILE A 87 -5.36 6.61 9.62
N ALA A 88 -5.35 6.01 8.43
CA ALA A 88 -4.39 4.96 8.08
C ALA A 88 -4.32 4.69 6.56
N SER A 89 -3.59 3.63 6.20
CA SER A 89 -3.40 3.12 4.82
C SER A 89 -2.94 4.19 3.82
N PRO A 90 -1.81 4.88 4.06
CA PRO A 90 -1.31 5.90 3.16
C PRO A 90 -0.93 5.31 1.78
N ASP A 91 -1.16 6.09 0.74
CA ASP A 91 -0.68 5.92 -0.64
C ASP A 91 -0.01 7.21 -1.08
N VAL A 92 1.31 7.30 -0.91
CA VAL A 92 2.09 8.49 -1.25
C VAL A 92 2.63 8.39 -2.67
N GLN A 93 2.39 9.44 -3.45
CA GLN A 93 2.79 9.57 -4.83
C GLN A 93 3.64 10.81 -5.04
N VAL A 94 4.70 10.67 -5.82
CA VAL A 94 5.57 11.77 -6.22
C VAL A 94 4.98 12.44 -7.47
N MET A 95 4.72 13.74 -7.38
CA MET A 95 4.29 14.59 -8.50
C MET A 95 5.43 15.50 -8.91
N ASP A 96 6.39 14.98 -9.69
CA ASP A 96 7.61 15.70 -10.05
C ASP A 96 7.36 16.98 -10.85
N ASP A 97 6.34 16.97 -11.71
CA ASP A 97 5.90 18.13 -12.50
C ASP A 97 5.48 19.32 -11.63
N ARG A 98 4.92 19.04 -10.45
CA ARG A 98 4.42 20.04 -9.49
C ARG A 98 5.34 20.22 -8.28
N LYS A 99 6.39 19.41 -8.15
CA LYS A 99 7.26 19.33 -6.96
C LYS A 99 6.42 19.19 -5.68
N GLU A 100 5.50 18.23 -5.70
CA GLU A 100 4.57 17.94 -4.62
C GLU A 100 4.53 16.43 -4.34
N LEU A 101 4.42 16.04 -3.09
CA LEU A 101 4.05 14.70 -2.66
C LEU A 101 2.56 14.69 -2.32
N VAL A 102 1.84 13.72 -2.86
CA VAL A 102 0.40 13.55 -2.66
C VAL A 102 0.16 12.27 -1.89
N MET A 103 -0.54 12.35 -0.77
CA MET A 103 -0.94 11.20 0.02
C MET A 103 -2.45 11.00 -0.13
N TYR A 104 -2.87 9.83 -0.61
CA TYR A 104 -4.23 9.34 -0.36
C TYR A 104 -4.21 8.54 0.93
N PHE A 105 -5.16 8.78 1.82
CA PHE A 105 -5.26 8.06 3.10
C PHE A 105 -6.72 7.84 3.42
N HIS A 106 -7.04 6.80 4.22
CA HIS A 106 -8.40 6.65 4.70
C HIS A 106 -8.56 7.25 6.10
N GLY A 107 -9.77 7.70 6.40
CA GLY A 107 -10.22 8.01 7.75
C GLY A 107 -11.69 7.71 7.94
N VAL A 108 -12.16 7.73 9.19
CA VAL A 108 -13.58 7.49 9.50
C VAL A 108 -14.37 8.79 9.40
N THR A 109 -15.55 8.73 8.79
CA THR A 109 -16.51 9.83 8.69
C THR A 109 -17.90 9.36 9.14
N ALA A 110 -18.89 10.27 9.14
CA ALA A 110 -20.30 9.95 9.42
C ALA A 110 -20.80 8.77 8.57
N ALA A 111 -20.32 8.66 7.35
CA ALA A 111 -20.75 7.66 6.38
C ALA A 111 -19.85 6.40 6.33
N GLY A 112 -18.98 6.22 7.32
CA GLY A 112 -18.03 5.11 7.43
C GLY A 112 -16.61 5.48 6.99
N GLN A 113 -15.78 4.48 6.68
CA GLN A 113 -14.43 4.73 6.20
C GLN A 113 -14.45 5.31 4.78
N ARG A 114 -13.65 6.35 4.56
CA ARG A 114 -13.55 7.11 3.30
C ARG A 114 -12.11 7.47 3.02
N THR A 115 -11.79 7.67 1.73
CA THR A 115 -10.47 8.17 1.33
C THR A 115 -10.48 9.69 1.21
N PHE A 116 -9.39 10.30 1.66
CA PHE A 116 -9.05 11.72 1.57
C PHE A 116 -7.69 11.89 0.89
N ARG A 117 -7.37 13.14 0.54
CA ARG A 117 -6.08 13.52 -0.06
C ARG A 117 -5.40 14.58 0.81
N ALA A 118 -4.10 14.42 0.99
CA ALA A 118 -3.21 15.44 1.54
C ALA A 118 -2.04 15.73 0.59
N ALA A 119 -1.45 16.90 0.72
CA ALA A 119 -0.31 17.33 -0.09
C ALA A 119 0.83 17.87 0.78
N SER A 120 2.07 17.68 0.32
CA SER A 120 3.28 18.14 0.99
C SER A 120 4.37 18.52 -0.01
N ARG A 121 5.28 19.44 0.36
CA ARG A 121 6.47 19.81 -0.43
C ARG A 121 7.78 19.32 0.16
N ASP A 122 7.75 18.69 1.33
CA ASP A 122 8.93 18.17 2.02
C ASP A 122 8.77 16.70 2.43
N GLY A 123 7.56 16.15 2.34
CA GLY A 123 7.24 14.79 2.75
C GLY A 123 7.13 14.60 4.25
N LEU A 124 7.20 15.68 5.03
CA LEU A 124 7.14 15.68 6.49
C LEU A 124 5.89 16.41 6.99
N HIS A 125 5.47 17.47 6.31
CA HIS A 125 4.31 18.28 6.68
C HIS A 125 3.23 18.17 5.60
N PHE A 126 2.16 17.42 5.88
CA PHE A 126 1.03 17.23 4.97
C PHE A 126 -0.17 18.10 5.34
N VAL A 127 -0.80 18.70 4.34
CA VAL A 127 -2.05 19.44 4.49
C VAL A 127 -3.18 18.64 3.85
N ALA A 128 -4.15 18.20 4.66
CA ALA A 128 -5.29 17.41 4.20
C ALA A 128 -6.43 18.29 3.68
N ALA A 129 -7.01 17.89 2.54
CA ALA A 129 -8.24 18.50 2.02
C ALA A 129 -9.47 17.85 2.69
N PRO A 130 -10.52 18.63 3.05
CA PRO A 130 -11.71 18.12 3.72
C PRO A 130 -12.73 17.49 2.75
N VAL A 131 -12.27 16.84 1.68
CA VAL A 131 -13.13 16.30 0.61
C VAL A 131 -13.04 14.77 0.60
N GLU A 132 -14.19 14.10 0.74
CA GLU A 132 -14.30 12.65 0.56
C GLU A 132 -14.13 12.30 -0.93
N LEU A 133 -13.16 11.44 -1.24
CA LEU A 133 -12.84 11.06 -2.62
C LEU A 133 -13.53 9.77 -3.08
N GLY A 134 -13.94 8.92 -2.15
CA GLY A 134 -14.60 7.65 -2.43
C GLY A 134 -14.40 6.63 -1.31
N PRO A 135 -14.58 5.32 -1.62
CA PRO A 135 -14.33 4.23 -0.68
C PRO A 135 -12.91 4.24 -0.11
N PHE A 136 -12.67 3.45 0.93
CA PHE A 136 -11.38 3.41 1.63
C PHE A 136 -10.34 2.53 0.91
N TYR A 137 -9.06 2.74 1.24
CA TYR A 137 -7.89 2.03 0.70
C TYR A 137 -7.61 2.27 -0.79
N PHE A 138 -7.66 3.54 -1.22
CA PHE A 138 -7.25 3.89 -2.58
C PHE A 138 -5.81 3.49 -2.85
N ARG A 139 -5.60 2.85 -4.00
CA ARG A 139 -4.34 2.90 -4.74
C ARG A 139 -4.58 3.56 -6.07
N VAL A 140 -3.93 4.70 -6.28
CA VAL A 140 -4.22 5.60 -7.40
C VAL A 140 -3.17 5.41 -8.50
N PHE A 141 -3.56 5.50 -9.77
CA PHE A 141 -2.63 5.49 -10.90
C PHE A 141 -3.17 6.31 -12.08
N PRO A 142 -2.32 7.04 -12.82
CA PRO A 142 -2.74 7.76 -14.02
C PRO A 142 -2.84 6.82 -15.23
N HIS A 143 -3.85 7.04 -16.08
CA HIS A 143 -3.98 6.36 -17.37
C HIS A 143 -4.82 7.18 -18.35
N ALA A 144 -4.36 7.26 -19.61
CA ALA A 144 -5.09 7.91 -20.71
C ALA A 144 -5.68 9.30 -20.38
N GLY A 145 -4.88 10.17 -19.74
CA GLY A 145 -5.30 11.54 -19.40
C GLY A 145 -6.31 11.65 -18.25
N ALA A 146 -6.52 10.58 -17.49
CA ALA A 146 -7.37 10.55 -16.31
C ALA A 146 -6.65 9.84 -15.15
N TRP A 147 -7.28 9.89 -13.98
CA TRP A 147 -6.80 9.23 -12.76
C TRP A 147 -7.73 8.09 -12.41
N PHE A 148 -7.14 6.93 -12.13
CA PHE A 148 -7.87 5.74 -11.71
C PHE A 148 -7.47 5.36 -10.30
N ALA A 149 -8.37 4.67 -9.60
CA ALA A 149 -8.05 4.07 -8.32
C ALA A 149 -8.64 2.66 -8.24
N ILE A 150 -7.99 1.81 -7.44
CA ILE A 150 -8.60 0.59 -6.92
C ILE A 150 -8.80 0.81 -5.43
N ALA A 151 -10.00 0.53 -4.93
CA ALA A 151 -10.36 0.68 -3.53
C ALA A 151 -11.15 -0.52 -3.04
N LYS A 152 -11.26 -0.66 -1.72
CA LYS A 152 -12.09 -1.70 -1.11
C LYS A 152 -13.55 -1.25 -1.05
N ARG A 153 -14.44 -2.13 -1.51
CA ARG A 153 -15.89 -1.95 -1.41
C ARG A 153 -16.38 -2.09 0.03
N THR A 154 -17.48 -1.39 0.33
CA THR A 154 -18.10 -1.32 1.67
C THR A 154 -19.09 -2.45 1.95
N ASP A 155 -19.62 -3.13 0.93
CA ASP A 155 -20.51 -4.28 1.11
C ASP A 155 -19.74 -5.53 1.56
N ALA A 156 -20.41 -6.48 2.21
CA ALA A 156 -19.81 -7.75 2.65
C ALA A 156 -20.00 -8.86 1.58
N PRO A 157 -19.01 -9.74 1.35
CA PRO A 157 -17.70 -9.85 1.99
C PRO A 157 -16.66 -8.85 1.42
N GLY A 158 -17.09 -7.93 0.57
CA GLY A 158 -16.26 -6.90 -0.04
C GLY A 158 -15.52 -7.39 -1.28
N GLY A 159 -14.55 -6.59 -1.70
CA GLY A 159 -13.76 -6.80 -2.90
C GLY A 159 -13.29 -5.45 -3.44
N GLY A 160 -12.56 -5.50 -4.55
CA GLY A 160 -12.08 -4.30 -5.23
C GLY A 160 -13.17 -3.60 -6.04
N VAL A 161 -13.00 -2.31 -6.26
CA VAL A 161 -13.74 -1.51 -7.25
C VAL A 161 -12.78 -0.63 -8.03
N VAL A 162 -12.95 -0.58 -9.35
CA VAL A 162 -12.25 0.40 -10.20
C VAL A 162 -13.00 1.72 -10.13
N LEU A 163 -12.25 2.79 -9.95
CA LEU A 163 -12.73 4.16 -9.74
C LEU A 163 -12.04 5.08 -10.74
N ARG A 164 -12.70 6.16 -11.16
CA ARG A 164 -12.15 7.14 -12.10
C ARG A 164 -12.41 8.59 -11.65
N SER A 165 -11.37 9.41 -11.70
CA SER A 165 -11.41 10.86 -11.52
C SER A 165 -10.75 11.55 -12.73
N PRO A 166 -11.19 12.75 -13.14
CA PRO A 166 -10.52 13.49 -14.20
C PRO A 166 -9.09 13.92 -13.82
N ASP A 167 -8.83 14.22 -12.54
CA ASP A 167 -7.61 14.91 -12.09
C ASP A 167 -6.98 14.32 -10.82
N GLY A 168 -7.61 13.31 -10.22
CA GLY A 168 -7.14 12.70 -8.98
C GLY A 168 -7.34 13.57 -7.74
N ILE A 169 -8.03 14.71 -7.88
CA ILE A 169 -8.35 15.66 -6.81
C ILE A 169 -9.86 15.65 -6.56
N GLN A 170 -10.66 15.62 -7.62
CA GLN A 170 -12.10 15.51 -7.53
C GLN A 170 -12.52 14.09 -7.12
N PRO A 171 -13.70 13.94 -6.46
CA PRO A 171 -14.23 12.63 -6.09
C PRO A 171 -14.28 11.65 -7.26
N PHE A 172 -13.87 10.41 -6.99
CA PHE A 172 -13.78 9.38 -8.01
C PHE A 172 -15.15 8.73 -8.20
N LYS A 173 -15.53 8.52 -9.46
CA LYS A 173 -16.76 7.83 -9.84
C LYS A 173 -16.53 6.31 -9.87
N PRO A 174 -17.43 5.50 -9.28
CA PRO A 174 -17.30 4.05 -9.27
C PRO A 174 -17.57 3.45 -10.66
N GLY A 175 -16.87 2.36 -10.95
CA GLY A 175 -17.15 1.48 -12.07
C GLY A 175 -17.20 0.02 -11.62
N PRO A 176 -16.54 -0.91 -12.32
CA PRO A 176 -16.75 -2.33 -12.09
C PRO A 176 -16.18 -2.80 -10.76
N ALA A 177 -16.92 -3.71 -10.12
CA ALA A 177 -16.39 -4.54 -9.05
C ALA A 177 -15.39 -5.55 -9.63
N ILE A 178 -14.29 -5.75 -8.91
CA ILE A 178 -13.18 -6.65 -9.26
C ILE A 178 -12.68 -7.35 -7.99
N LEU A 179 -11.82 -8.38 -8.13
CA LEU A 179 -11.08 -8.98 -7.02
C LEU A 179 -11.94 -9.27 -5.77
N PRO A 180 -12.81 -10.30 -5.79
CA PRO A 180 -13.68 -10.61 -4.65
C PRO A 180 -12.86 -10.88 -3.39
N ARG A 181 -13.36 -10.42 -2.23
CA ARG A 181 -12.71 -10.55 -0.90
C ARG A 181 -11.33 -9.89 -0.76
N GLN A 182 -10.91 -9.08 -1.74
CA GLN A 182 -9.68 -8.32 -1.65
C GLN A 182 -9.68 -7.39 -0.41
N ARG A 183 -8.53 -7.31 0.27
CA ARG A 183 -8.32 -6.45 1.46
C ARG A 183 -7.69 -5.11 1.09
N HIS A 184 -6.38 -5.05 0.96
CA HIS A 184 -5.62 -3.90 0.43
C HIS A 184 -4.99 -4.28 -0.91
N VAL A 185 -4.67 -3.29 -1.74
CA VAL A 185 -3.94 -3.53 -2.99
C VAL A 185 -2.67 -2.70 -3.05
N ALA A 186 -1.80 -3.04 -3.99
CA ALA A 186 -0.77 -2.20 -4.59
C ALA A 186 -0.82 -2.37 -6.10
N VAL A 187 -0.35 -1.36 -6.84
CA VAL A 187 -0.39 -1.36 -8.30
C VAL A 187 0.99 -1.14 -8.88
N LEU A 188 1.35 -1.96 -9.88
CA LEU A 188 2.50 -1.71 -10.76
C LEU A 188 1.96 -1.45 -12.16
N LYS A 189 2.06 -0.19 -12.61
CA LYS A 189 1.51 0.25 -13.89
C LYS A 189 2.60 0.26 -14.97
N ARG A 190 2.32 -0.38 -16.10
CA ARG A 190 3.18 -0.46 -17.30
C ARG A 190 2.36 -0.22 -18.54
N LYS A 191 2.54 0.94 -19.19
CA LYS A 191 1.78 1.31 -20.41
C LYS A 191 0.28 1.05 -20.22
N ASP A 192 -0.30 0.08 -20.93
CA ASP A 192 -1.71 -0.25 -20.93
C ASP A 192 -2.05 -1.47 -20.06
N VAL A 193 -1.18 -1.79 -19.10
CA VAL A 193 -1.36 -2.91 -18.17
C VAL A 193 -1.10 -2.43 -16.74
N VAL A 194 -1.90 -2.93 -15.81
CA VAL A 194 -1.63 -2.82 -14.37
C VAL A 194 -1.56 -4.21 -13.75
N GLN A 195 -0.49 -4.48 -13.02
CA GLN A 195 -0.41 -5.62 -12.13
C GLN A 195 -0.89 -5.19 -10.75
N ILE A 196 -1.88 -5.90 -10.22
CA ILE A 196 -2.54 -5.57 -8.96
C ILE A 196 -2.11 -6.62 -7.94
N PHE A 197 -1.30 -6.21 -6.98
CA PHE A 197 -0.87 -7.05 -5.85
C PHE A 197 -1.87 -6.88 -4.71
N PHE A 198 -2.30 -7.97 -4.08
CA PHE A 198 -3.34 -7.91 -3.06
C PHE A 198 -3.34 -9.16 -2.18
N SER A 199 -4.01 -9.07 -1.04
CA SER A 199 -4.38 -10.23 -0.21
C SER A 199 -5.91 -10.42 -0.19
N ARG A 200 -6.37 -11.61 0.17
CA ARG A 200 -7.80 -11.94 0.26
C ARG A 200 -8.19 -12.39 1.67
N GLY A 201 -9.16 -11.70 2.27
CA GLY A 201 -9.72 -12.09 3.56
C GLY A 201 -10.47 -13.42 3.46
N GLY A 202 -10.28 -14.31 4.43
CA GLY A 202 -10.83 -15.67 4.45
C GLY A 202 -9.97 -16.73 3.78
N ASP A 203 -8.84 -16.36 3.17
CA ASP A 203 -7.86 -17.35 2.70
C ASP A 203 -7.07 -17.94 3.90
N CYS A 204 -6.53 -19.16 3.74
CA CYS A 204 -5.79 -19.89 4.78
C CYS A 204 -4.52 -20.55 4.19
N PRO A 205 -3.31 -20.00 4.42
CA PRO A 205 -3.07 -18.68 5.00
C PRO A 205 -3.51 -17.55 4.04
N GLU A 206 -3.79 -16.37 4.61
CA GLU A 206 -3.84 -15.14 3.83
C GLU A 206 -2.43 -14.81 3.33
N ARG A 207 -2.32 -14.55 2.02
CA ARG A 207 -1.07 -14.49 1.26
C ARG A 207 -1.16 -13.42 0.19
N ILE A 208 -0.01 -13.00 -0.34
CA ILE A 208 0.05 -12.00 -1.43
C ILE A 208 -0.14 -12.69 -2.78
N LEU A 209 -1.11 -12.19 -3.53
CA LEU A 209 -1.44 -12.57 -4.89
C LEU A 209 -1.15 -11.41 -5.83
N VAL A 210 -1.02 -11.69 -7.11
CA VAL A 210 -0.99 -10.69 -8.18
C VAL A 210 -1.95 -11.08 -9.30
N ALA A 211 -2.68 -10.11 -9.83
CA ALA A 211 -3.52 -10.28 -11.02
C ALA A 211 -3.21 -9.17 -12.02
N GLU A 212 -3.09 -9.52 -13.30
CA GLU A 212 -2.93 -8.54 -14.38
C GLU A 212 -4.28 -8.02 -14.85
N MET A 213 -4.39 -6.71 -15.10
CA MET A 213 -5.56 -6.11 -15.74
C MET A 213 -5.13 -5.24 -16.91
N LYS A 214 -5.64 -5.54 -18.10
CA LYS A 214 -5.44 -4.75 -19.31
C LYS A 214 -6.31 -3.49 -19.26
N LEU A 215 -5.73 -2.36 -19.61
CA LEU A 215 -6.33 -1.01 -19.57
C LEU A 215 -6.78 -0.53 -20.95
N ALA A 216 -7.28 -1.45 -21.79
CA ALA A 216 -7.73 -1.18 -23.15
C ALA A 216 -9.26 -0.99 -23.21
N GLY A 217 -9.73 -0.16 -24.14
CA GLY A 217 -11.16 0.07 -24.36
C GLY A 217 -11.85 0.83 -23.21
N ASP A 218 -13.17 0.64 -23.08
CA ASP A 218 -13.95 1.26 -22.01
C ASP A 218 -13.54 0.69 -20.65
N TRP A 219 -13.11 1.57 -19.74
CA TRP A 219 -12.69 1.20 -18.39
C TRP A 219 -13.76 0.48 -17.57
N ARG A 220 -15.04 0.60 -17.95
CA ARG A 220 -16.14 -0.13 -17.30
C ARG A 220 -16.09 -1.64 -17.57
N SER A 221 -15.42 -2.07 -18.64
CA SER A 221 -15.25 -3.49 -18.97
C SER A 221 -13.95 -4.10 -18.44
N TRP A 222 -13.04 -3.31 -17.88
CA TRP A 222 -11.77 -3.82 -17.36
C TRP A 222 -11.98 -4.87 -16.28
N ARG A 223 -11.28 -5.99 -16.39
CA ARG A 223 -11.32 -7.10 -15.43
C ARG A 223 -9.90 -7.64 -15.24
N PRO A 224 -9.49 -7.92 -14.00
CA PRO A 224 -8.26 -8.66 -13.73
C PRO A 224 -8.37 -10.09 -14.25
N ALA A 225 -7.25 -10.63 -14.71
CA ALA A 225 -7.08 -12.05 -14.98
C ALA A 225 -7.10 -12.87 -13.68
N GLU A 226 -7.03 -14.20 -13.80
CA GLU A 226 -6.97 -15.08 -12.63
C GLU A 226 -5.71 -14.77 -11.80
N PRO A 227 -5.85 -14.54 -10.48
CA PRO A 227 -4.71 -14.21 -9.64
C PRO A 227 -3.74 -15.38 -9.46
N VAL A 228 -2.45 -15.08 -9.49
CA VAL A 228 -1.38 -16.02 -9.16
C VAL A 228 -0.74 -15.65 -7.82
N GLU A 229 -0.22 -16.64 -7.11
CA GLU A 229 0.45 -16.42 -5.84
C GLU A 229 1.86 -15.83 -6.03
N VAL A 230 2.22 -14.87 -5.18
CA VAL A 230 3.55 -14.25 -5.15
C VAL A 230 4.31 -14.68 -3.91
N LEU A 231 3.67 -14.62 -2.75
CA LEU A 231 4.33 -14.84 -1.46
C LEU A 231 3.32 -15.32 -0.42
N ARG A 232 3.69 -16.35 0.36
CA ARG A 232 2.95 -16.82 1.53
C ARG A 232 3.81 -16.75 2.80
N PRO A 233 3.21 -16.70 4.01
CA PRO A 233 3.96 -16.71 5.26
C PRO A 233 4.83 -17.98 5.36
N GLN A 234 6.11 -17.80 5.69
CA GLN A 234 7.07 -18.89 5.89
C GLN A 234 8.02 -18.60 7.06
N ALA A 235 8.52 -17.37 7.16
CA ALA A 235 9.45 -16.98 8.22
C ALA A 235 8.73 -16.75 9.56
N GLU A 236 9.48 -16.81 10.67
CA GLU A 236 8.90 -16.61 12.01
C GLU A 236 8.30 -15.21 12.18
N TYR A 237 8.97 -14.17 11.67
CA TYR A 237 8.46 -12.79 11.68
C TYR A 237 7.21 -12.59 10.79
N GLU A 238 6.88 -13.55 9.93
CA GLU A 238 5.65 -13.56 9.12
C GLU A 238 4.51 -14.33 9.78
N GLY A 239 4.76 -14.95 10.94
CA GLY A 239 3.85 -15.90 11.55
C GLY A 239 3.84 -17.27 10.86
N GLY A 240 4.87 -17.60 10.06
CA GLY A 240 4.93 -18.85 9.28
C GLY A 240 5.00 -20.15 10.11
N ARG A 241 5.24 -20.03 11.43
CA ARG A 241 5.20 -21.15 12.40
C ARG A 241 3.93 -21.19 13.25
N LEU A 242 3.03 -20.23 13.08
CA LEU A 242 1.79 -20.15 13.83
C LEU A 242 0.72 -21.07 13.21
N PRO A 243 -0.31 -21.46 13.98
CA PRO A 243 -1.40 -22.29 13.45
C PRO A 243 -2.09 -21.64 12.24
N LEU A 244 -2.27 -22.43 11.18
CA LEU A 244 -3.01 -21.99 10.00
C LEU A 244 -4.50 -21.86 10.33
N ARG A 245 -5.05 -20.67 10.09
CA ARG A 245 -6.47 -20.36 10.24
C ARG A 245 -6.92 -19.47 9.08
N PRO A 246 -8.17 -19.60 8.60
CA PRO A 246 -8.75 -18.62 7.69
C PRO A 246 -8.70 -17.23 8.32
N SER A 247 -8.28 -16.22 7.55
CA SER A 247 -8.21 -14.85 8.05
C SER A 247 -9.58 -14.20 8.17
N GLU A 248 -9.70 -13.24 9.08
CA GLU A 248 -10.90 -12.43 9.26
C GLU A 248 -10.72 -11.00 8.73
N PHE A 249 -11.80 -10.35 8.32
CA PHE A 249 -11.77 -8.94 7.97
C PHE A 249 -11.68 -8.07 9.23
N GLY A 250 -10.89 -7.01 9.17
CA GLY A 250 -10.63 -6.12 10.29
C GLY A 250 -9.20 -6.22 10.83
N ALA A 251 -8.96 -5.50 11.92
CA ALA A 251 -7.68 -5.42 12.60
C ALA A 251 -7.32 -6.73 13.28
N VAL A 252 -6.02 -7.01 13.35
CA VAL A 252 -5.49 -8.09 14.19
C VAL A 252 -4.41 -7.51 15.10
N HIS A 253 -4.51 -7.78 16.40
CA HIS A 253 -3.61 -7.23 17.42
C HIS A 253 -2.68 -8.29 18.02
N THR A 254 -2.75 -9.51 17.50
CA THR A 254 -1.88 -10.62 17.86
C THR A 254 -1.22 -11.20 16.60
N PRO A 255 -0.01 -11.77 16.71
CA PRO A 255 0.62 -12.43 15.58
C PRO A 255 -0.24 -13.58 15.04
N VAL A 256 -0.41 -13.63 13.72
CA VAL A 256 -1.10 -14.70 12.97
C VAL A 256 -0.36 -15.03 11.69
N GLY A 257 -0.54 -16.23 11.13
CA GLY A 257 0.12 -16.65 9.88
C GLY A 257 -0.49 -16.01 8.63
N GLU A 258 -0.36 -14.70 8.48
CA GLU A 258 -1.00 -13.91 7.42
C GLU A 258 -0.06 -12.83 6.87
N LEU A 259 -0.02 -12.67 5.54
CA LEU A 259 0.59 -11.52 4.87
C LEU A 259 -0.50 -10.57 4.38
N ARG A 260 -0.34 -9.27 4.65
CA ARG A 260 -1.32 -8.23 4.33
C ARG A 260 -0.68 -7.00 3.68
N ASP A 261 -1.50 -6.04 3.29
CA ASP A 261 -1.14 -4.67 2.86
C ASP A 261 0.10 -4.58 1.96
N PRO A 262 0.05 -5.14 0.74
CA PRO A 262 1.16 -5.00 -0.17
C PRO A 262 1.39 -3.53 -0.54
N ALA A 263 2.63 -3.18 -0.82
CA ALA A 263 3.07 -1.97 -1.47
C ALA A 263 4.18 -2.30 -2.47
N ILE A 264 4.14 -1.67 -3.65
CA ILE A 264 5.12 -1.90 -4.70
C ILE A 264 5.98 -0.64 -4.84
N PHE A 265 7.27 -0.86 -4.96
CA PHE A 265 8.25 0.16 -5.28
C PHE A 265 9.13 -0.33 -6.43
N GLU A 266 9.48 0.56 -7.35
CA GLU A 266 10.40 0.25 -8.44
C GLU A 266 11.51 1.28 -8.48
N GLU A 267 12.74 0.80 -8.67
CA GLU A 267 13.89 1.66 -8.90
C GLU A 267 14.91 0.94 -9.78
N ALA A 268 15.42 1.66 -10.79
CA ALA A 268 16.44 1.16 -11.71
C ALA A 268 16.11 -0.21 -12.33
N GLY A 269 14.84 -0.42 -12.69
CA GLY A 269 14.35 -1.67 -13.30
C GLY A 269 14.17 -2.83 -12.33
N ARG A 270 14.43 -2.64 -11.03
CA ARG A 270 14.18 -3.64 -9.98
C ARG A 270 12.87 -3.35 -9.28
N ILE A 271 12.12 -4.39 -8.99
CA ILE A 271 10.80 -4.31 -8.36
C ILE A 271 10.91 -4.84 -6.94
N TYR A 272 10.34 -4.11 -5.99
CA TYR A 272 10.32 -4.46 -4.58
C TYR A 272 8.89 -4.49 -4.07
N LEU A 273 8.57 -5.54 -3.33
CA LEU A 273 7.33 -5.72 -2.60
C LEU A 273 7.59 -5.47 -1.13
N LEU A 274 6.91 -4.48 -0.56
CA LEU A 274 6.71 -4.36 0.87
C LEU A 274 5.37 -4.98 1.24
N TYR A 275 5.28 -5.55 2.42
CA TYR A 275 4.06 -6.19 2.91
C TYR A 275 4.04 -6.22 4.43
N THR A 276 2.86 -6.31 5.01
CA THR A 276 2.68 -6.50 6.45
C THR A 276 2.80 -7.97 6.79
N GLY A 277 3.61 -8.31 7.79
CA GLY A 277 3.87 -9.66 8.27
C GLY A 277 3.20 -9.98 9.61
N ALA A 278 2.97 -11.27 9.83
CA ALA A 278 2.34 -11.81 11.04
C ALA A 278 0.96 -11.17 11.34
N GLY A 279 0.16 -10.93 10.30
CA GLY A 279 -1.05 -10.12 10.41
C GLY A 279 -0.73 -8.64 10.27
N GLU A 280 -0.72 -7.89 11.37
CA GLU A 280 -0.46 -6.45 11.40
C GLU A 280 0.70 -6.09 12.35
N SER A 281 1.67 -6.98 12.55
CA SER A 281 2.70 -6.83 13.60
C SER A 281 3.99 -6.14 13.13
N ASN A 282 4.30 -6.16 11.83
CA ASN A 282 5.52 -5.60 11.26
C ASN A 282 5.39 -5.36 9.75
N ILE A 283 6.33 -4.60 9.17
CA ILE A 283 6.48 -4.46 7.72
C ILE A 283 7.76 -5.17 7.28
N CYS A 284 7.65 -5.97 6.24
CA CYS A 284 8.73 -6.70 5.58
C CYS A 284 8.93 -6.21 4.14
N GLY A 285 10.05 -6.58 3.53
CA GLY A 285 10.40 -6.31 2.14
C GLY A 285 10.96 -7.54 1.41
N ALA A 286 10.70 -7.61 0.12
CA ALA A 286 11.27 -8.60 -0.80
C ALA A 286 11.54 -7.95 -2.16
N GLU A 287 12.59 -8.40 -2.84
CA GLU A 287 12.77 -8.13 -4.27
C GLU A 287 11.94 -9.13 -5.10
N LEU A 288 11.24 -8.64 -6.12
CA LEU A 288 10.53 -9.49 -7.06
C LEU A 288 11.39 -9.70 -8.30
N ILE A 289 11.75 -10.95 -8.57
CA ILE A 289 12.45 -11.38 -9.78
C ILE A 289 11.42 -11.90 -10.77
N ASP A 290 11.40 -11.34 -11.97
CA ASP A 290 10.56 -11.87 -13.04
C ASP A 290 11.27 -13.02 -13.75
N ASP A 291 10.70 -14.21 -13.62
CA ASP A 291 11.25 -15.43 -14.23
C ASP A 291 11.25 -15.35 -15.77
N GLU A 292 10.40 -14.52 -16.40
CA GLU A 292 10.38 -14.37 -17.87
C GLU A 292 11.53 -13.52 -18.40
N MET A 293 11.92 -12.46 -17.69
CA MET A 293 13.08 -11.63 -18.07
C MET A 293 14.42 -12.35 -17.85
N SER A 294 14.48 -13.30 -16.92
CA SER A 294 15.67 -14.08 -16.61
C SER A 294 16.12 -14.98 -17.77
N ASN A 295 15.17 -15.40 -18.63
CA ASN A 295 15.43 -16.26 -19.78
C ASN A 295 15.74 -15.51 -21.09
N CYS A 296 15.49 -14.20 -21.18
CA CYS A 296 15.84 -13.41 -22.37
C CYS A 296 17.27 -12.83 -22.34
N GLY A 297 18.04 -13.06 -21.27
CA GLY A 297 19.42 -12.56 -21.11
C GLY A 297 20.53 -13.50 -21.59
N HIS A 298 20.20 -14.61 -22.26
CA HIS A 298 21.16 -15.63 -22.71
C HIS A 298 21.07 -15.94 -24.22
N HIS A 299 20.73 -14.94 -25.05
CA HIS A 299 20.84 -15.06 -26.50
C HIS A 299 21.56 -13.87 -27.11
#